data_AF-A0A5E3XLQ5-F1
#
_entry.id   AF-A0A5E3XLQ5-F1
#
_cell.length_a   1.000
_cell.length_b   1.000
_cell.length_c   1.000
_cell.angle_alpha   90.00
_cell.angle_beta   90.00
_cell.angle_gamma   90.00
#
_symmetry.space_group_name_H-M   'P 1'
#
loop_
_entity.id
_entity.type
_entity.pdbx_description
1 polymer ?
#
loop_
_entity_poly.entity_id
_entity_poly.type
_entity_poly.pdbx_seq_one_letter_code
_entity_poly.pdbx_strand_id
1 'polypeptide(L)'
;MSHSDDSLIQHLSSLALGQPSRNVLDLPEPVLSSIFDIVVAVDEVVLPHRGWLSISMVCRRFRHIMLDKRSVFAQHYTQFPGAQAVFRERAGDLTLLYRLTTSFPALSSRTLVNDTLDIARTEMIRKAADFSRCSHIWVVNRGDVAAHLRHLLLLSETASLSQLEELRLSAPDGANLMREINEPSYSGRLRAPLLLRVFFKCCWCPIKALRLQSISVKWSPSSATRRPHPSVLATQLVGPHAQTLVELELCDAMLSPPRTADFSRILAGPDWTRLAMPNLRRLVLKGCVYSYIKMLGSIQYPSDVSVSLALDCRRLPGSVSIANALDAVLRRIPTARNVVNAVKISIEDVEDDTLDVTFSGYTLSDADLTLDFWHRSNRTEPVIKISLSGFDPEAADWEDYLAPFTARLGAGPPTAFSFHAPLDFFDEGEVYWLTVFRALPGVTAVHPLERIKVAVTDEGFATRRLMERLGSCRSID
;
A
#
# COMPACT_ATOMS: atom_id res chain seq x y z
N MET A 1 -11.74 10.15 -18.13
CA MET A 1 -12.08 9.06 -19.07
C MET A 1 -13.29 9.51 -19.86
N SER A 2 -13.26 9.29 -21.16
CA SER A 2 -13.85 10.12 -22.21
C SER A 2 -15.37 10.04 -22.34
N HIS A 3 -16.00 11.17 -22.70
CA HIS A 3 -17.37 11.34 -23.22
C HIS A 3 -17.78 10.43 -24.41
N SER A 4 -16.92 9.50 -24.82
CA SER A 4 -17.12 8.55 -25.92
C SER A 4 -18.06 7.40 -25.55
N ASP A 5 -18.03 6.96 -24.29
CA ASP A 5 -18.64 5.67 -23.91
C ASP A 5 -20.15 5.78 -23.65
N ASP A 6 -20.62 6.93 -23.16
CA ASP A 6 -22.06 7.24 -23.03
C ASP A 6 -22.74 7.31 -24.40
N SER A 7 -22.02 7.77 -25.43
CA SER A 7 -22.58 7.90 -26.78
C SER A 7 -22.89 6.54 -27.39
N LEU A 8 -22.04 5.53 -27.17
CA LEU A 8 -22.19 4.18 -27.73
C LEU A 8 -23.39 3.46 -27.08
N ILE A 9 -23.56 3.61 -25.77
CA ILE A 9 -24.66 2.97 -25.03
C ILE A 9 -25.98 3.70 -25.29
N GLN A 10 -25.98 5.03 -25.40
CA GLN A 10 -27.15 5.77 -25.88
C GLN A 10 -27.49 5.43 -27.35
N HIS A 11 -26.49 5.17 -28.19
CA HIS A 11 -26.72 4.68 -29.56
C HIS A 11 -27.36 3.29 -29.56
N LEU A 12 -26.84 2.35 -28.77
CA LEU A 12 -27.40 1.00 -28.65
C LEU A 12 -28.82 1.01 -28.05
N SER A 13 -29.10 1.95 -27.14
CA SER A 13 -30.42 2.13 -26.51
C SER A 13 -31.43 2.82 -27.43
N SER A 14 -30.99 3.79 -28.24
CA SER A 14 -31.84 4.49 -29.22
C SER A 14 -32.10 3.67 -30.49
N LEU A 15 -31.18 2.76 -30.85
CA LEU A 15 -31.38 1.73 -31.88
C LEU A 15 -32.54 0.77 -31.56
N ALA A 16 -32.94 0.65 -30.30
CA ALA A 16 -34.07 -0.18 -29.90
C ALA A 16 -35.45 0.46 -30.16
N LEU A 17 -35.52 1.76 -30.49
CA LEU A 17 -36.79 2.51 -30.42
C LEU A 17 -37.15 3.39 -31.63
N GLY A 18 -36.35 3.51 -32.71
CA GLY A 18 -36.64 4.60 -33.68
C GLY A 18 -36.43 4.42 -35.18
N GLN A 19 -35.41 3.73 -35.71
CA GLN A 19 -35.18 3.70 -37.17
C GLN A 19 -34.50 2.42 -37.69
N PRO A 20 -34.79 1.98 -38.93
CA PRO A 20 -34.26 0.76 -39.53
C PRO A 20 -32.87 0.99 -40.11
N SER A 21 -31.87 1.22 -39.26
CA SER A 21 -30.46 1.08 -39.63
C SER A 21 -29.99 -0.30 -39.18
N ARG A 22 -29.39 -1.10 -40.10
CA ARG A 22 -28.78 -2.43 -39.90
C ARG A 22 -28.76 -2.86 -38.43
N ASN A 23 -29.71 -3.71 -38.06
CA ASN A 23 -29.99 -4.02 -36.68
C ASN A 23 -28.73 -4.57 -36.01
N VAL A 24 -28.48 -4.22 -34.75
CA VAL A 24 -27.50 -4.91 -33.89
C VAL A 24 -27.72 -6.43 -33.94
N LEU A 25 -28.95 -6.86 -34.21
CA LEU A 25 -29.37 -8.25 -34.42
C LEU A 25 -28.73 -8.95 -35.63
N ASP A 26 -28.22 -8.20 -36.62
CA ASP A 26 -27.59 -8.72 -37.85
C ASP A 26 -26.07 -8.85 -37.72
N LEU A 27 -25.49 -8.41 -36.59
CA LEU A 27 -24.05 -8.50 -36.37
C LEU A 27 -23.59 -9.97 -36.25
N PRO A 28 -22.39 -10.31 -36.73
CA PRO A 28 -21.79 -11.63 -36.50
C PRO A 28 -21.65 -11.92 -35.00
N GLU A 29 -21.78 -13.21 -34.64
CA GLU A 29 -21.68 -13.65 -33.24
C GLU A 29 -20.38 -13.25 -32.54
N PRO A 30 -19.19 -13.26 -33.18
CA PRO A 30 -17.96 -12.75 -32.57
C PRO A 30 -18.07 -11.27 -32.16
N VAL A 31 -18.73 -10.44 -32.99
CA VAL A 31 -18.92 -9.02 -32.71
C VAL A 31 -19.89 -8.83 -31.54
N LEU A 32 -20.98 -9.59 -31.50
CA LEU A 32 -21.91 -9.57 -30.37
C LEU A 32 -21.24 -10.03 -29.07
N SER A 33 -20.37 -11.04 -29.14
CA SER A 33 -19.57 -11.48 -27.99
C SER A 33 -18.64 -10.36 -27.52
N SER A 34 -17.93 -9.66 -28.42
CA SER A 34 -17.07 -8.55 -28.02
C SER A 34 -17.86 -7.39 -27.41
N ILE A 35 -19.04 -7.07 -27.94
CA ILE A 35 -19.94 -6.07 -27.34
C ILE A 35 -20.34 -6.50 -25.93
N PHE A 36 -20.70 -7.77 -25.74
CA PHE A 36 -21.03 -8.29 -24.42
C PHE A 36 -19.86 -8.17 -23.44
N ASP A 37 -18.65 -8.59 -23.84
CA ASP A 37 -17.46 -8.52 -22.99
C ASP A 37 -17.11 -7.06 -22.60
N ILE A 38 -17.26 -6.10 -23.54
CA ILE A 38 -17.08 -4.67 -23.29
C ILE A 38 -18.13 -4.18 -22.28
N VAL A 39 -19.41 -4.51 -22.47
CA VAL A 39 -20.45 -4.04 -21.53
C VAL A 39 -20.23 -4.62 -20.14
N VAL A 40 -19.88 -5.90 -20.01
CA VAL A 40 -19.52 -6.51 -18.71
C VAL A 40 -18.37 -5.75 -18.04
N ALA A 41 -17.36 -5.31 -18.82
CA ALA A 41 -16.23 -4.56 -18.30
C ALA A 41 -16.57 -3.11 -17.88
N VAL A 42 -17.55 -2.49 -18.54
CA VAL A 42 -17.97 -1.08 -18.33
C VAL A 42 -19.14 -0.95 -17.34
N ASP A 43 -19.78 -2.07 -16.96
CA ASP A 43 -21.03 -2.17 -16.19
C ASP A 43 -21.02 -1.50 -14.80
N GLU A 44 -19.86 -0.99 -14.33
CA GLU A 44 -19.78 -0.20 -13.10
C GLU A 44 -20.41 1.21 -13.24
N VAL A 45 -20.67 1.71 -14.46
CA VAL A 45 -21.07 3.13 -14.67
C VAL A 45 -22.50 3.34 -15.21
N VAL A 46 -23.09 2.40 -15.96
CA VAL A 46 -24.17 2.78 -16.91
C VAL A 46 -25.56 2.13 -16.70
N LEU A 47 -25.67 0.95 -16.06
CA LEU A 47 -26.94 0.22 -15.97
C LEU A 47 -27.39 -0.05 -14.52
N PRO A 48 -27.93 0.98 -13.82
CA PRO A 48 -28.37 0.79 -12.46
C PRO A 48 -29.50 -0.26 -12.39
N HIS A 49 -29.37 -1.20 -11.45
CA HIS A 49 -30.36 -2.19 -11.01
C HIS A 49 -30.43 -3.54 -11.76
N ARG A 50 -29.87 -3.70 -12.97
CA ARG A 50 -29.83 -5.01 -13.65
C ARG A 50 -28.47 -5.43 -14.20
N GLY A 51 -27.51 -4.51 -14.30
CA GLY A 51 -26.17 -4.78 -14.84
C GLY A 51 -26.19 -5.39 -16.24
N TRP A 52 -25.10 -6.09 -16.60
CA TRP A 52 -24.89 -6.77 -17.87
C TRP A 52 -25.89 -7.89 -18.14
N LEU A 53 -26.55 -8.42 -17.11
CA LEU A 53 -27.65 -9.39 -17.29
C LEU A 53 -28.81 -8.81 -18.11
N SER A 54 -28.98 -7.49 -18.12
CA SER A 54 -30.01 -6.85 -18.94
C SER A 54 -29.82 -7.05 -20.44
N ILE A 55 -28.58 -7.30 -20.90
CA ILE A 55 -28.28 -7.63 -22.30
C ILE A 55 -29.01 -8.91 -22.75
N SER A 56 -29.24 -9.85 -21.83
CA SER A 56 -29.99 -11.07 -22.14
C SER A 56 -31.44 -10.81 -22.56
N MET A 57 -31.98 -9.63 -22.27
CA MET A 57 -33.33 -9.21 -22.66
C MET A 57 -33.37 -8.55 -24.04
N VAL A 58 -32.22 -8.17 -24.62
CA VAL A 58 -32.15 -7.50 -25.94
C VAL A 58 -32.55 -8.46 -27.06
N CYS A 59 -31.97 -9.66 -27.10
CA CYS A 59 -32.39 -10.70 -28.04
C CYS A 59 -31.95 -12.11 -27.61
N ARG A 60 -32.51 -13.13 -28.27
CA ARG A 60 -32.14 -14.54 -28.03
C ARG A 60 -30.66 -14.82 -28.28
N ARG A 61 -30.03 -14.18 -29.27
CA ARG A 61 -28.60 -14.40 -29.59
C ARG A 61 -27.69 -13.93 -28.44
N PHE A 62 -27.93 -12.73 -27.92
CA PHE A 62 -27.22 -12.22 -26.75
C PHE A 62 -27.42 -13.10 -25.51
N ARG A 63 -28.63 -13.64 -25.32
CA ARG A 63 -28.89 -14.60 -24.25
C ARG A 63 -28.04 -15.87 -24.37
N HIS A 64 -27.89 -16.43 -25.57
CA HIS A 64 -27.01 -17.60 -25.78
C HIS A 64 -25.55 -17.26 -25.49
N ILE A 65 -25.04 -16.17 -26.09
CA ILE A 65 -23.68 -15.68 -25.85
C ILE A 65 -23.42 -15.52 -24.36
N MET A 66 -24.32 -14.85 -23.64
CA MET A 66 -24.23 -14.66 -22.20
C MET A 66 -24.15 -16.00 -21.46
N LEU A 67 -25.04 -16.94 -21.76
CA LEU A 67 -25.10 -18.24 -21.08
C LEU A 67 -23.85 -19.10 -21.32
N ASP A 68 -23.17 -18.91 -22.44
CA ASP A 68 -21.92 -19.62 -22.77
C ASP A 68 -20.69 -19.01 -22.08
N LYS A 69 -20.79 -17.77 -21.56
CA LYS A 69 -19.69 -17.03 -20.92
C LYS A 69 -19.51 -17.42 -19.44
N ARG A 70 -19.05 -18.65 -19.20
CA ARG A 70 -18.81 -19.19 -17.83
C ARG A 70 -17.92 -18.29 -16.96
N SER A 71 -16.89 -17.68 -17.55
CA SER A 71 -15.96 -16.78 -16.85
C SER A 71 -16.65 -15.55 -16.26
N VAL A 72 -17.66 -15.01 -16.95
CA VAL A 72 -18.42 -13.85 -16.49
C VAL A 72 -19.23 -14.20 -15.25
N PHE A 73 -19.90 -15.36 -15.23
CA PHE A 73 -20.59 -15.85 -14.03
C PHE A 73 -19.64 -16.12 -12.86
N ALA A 74 -18.44 -16.66 -13.13
CA ALA A 74 -17.43 -16.91 -12.10
C ALA A 74 -16.91 -15.60 -11.47
N GLN A 75 -16.64 -14.58 -12.29
CA GLN A 75 -16.17 -13.26 -11.85
C GLN A 75 -17.26 -12.45 -11.13
N HIS A 76 -18.52 -12.63 -11.50
CA HIS A 76 -19.66 -11.87 -10.96
C HIS A 76 -20.48 -12.66 -9.94
N TYR A 77 -19.88 -13.67 -9.32
CA TYR A 77 -20.54 -14.63 -8.42
C TYR A 77 -21.40 -14.00 -7.31
N THR A 78 -20.98 -12.85 -6.78
CA THR A 78 -21.67 -12.12 -5.70
C THR A 78 -22.48 -10.91 -6.17
N GLN A 79 -22.62 -10.67 -7.48
CA GLN A 79 -23.31 -9.49 -8.01
C GLN A 79 -24.81 -9.45 -7.67
N PHE A 80 -25.45 -10.62 -7.58
CA PHE A 80 -26.89 -10.74 -7.33
C PHE A 80 -27.16 -11.58 -6.08
N PRO A 81 -27.56 -10.96 -4.95
CA PRO A 81 -27.95 -11.67 -3.75
C PRO A 81 -29.04 -12.72 -4.02
N GLY A 82 -28.83 -13.95 -3.55
CA GLY A 82 -29.76 -15.07 -3.73
C GLY A 82 -29.56 -15.86 -5.01
N ALA A 83 -28.77 -15.37 -5.99
CA ALA A 83 -28.52 -16.07 -7.24
C ALA A 83 -27.24 -16.93 -7.25
N GLN A 84 -26.56 -17.06 -6.10
CA GLN A 84 -25.26 -17.73 -5.97
C GLN A 84 -25.27 -19.16 -6.53
N ALA A 85 -26.35 -19.93 -6.28
CA ALA A 85 -26.48 -21.29 -6.81
C ALA A 85 -26.45 -21.33 -8.35
N VAL A 86 -27.17 -20.41 -9.00
CA VAL A 86 -27.23 -20.29 -10.47
C VAL A 86 -25.88 -19.85 -11.03
N PHE A 87 -25.23 -18.87 -10.40
CA PHE A 87 -23.92 -18.39 -10.85
C PHE A 87 -22.85 -19.49 -10.72
N ARG A 88 -22.87 -20.25 -9.62
CA ARG A 88 -21.98 -21.40 -9.44
C ARG A 88 -22.19 -22.48 -10.49
N GLU A 89 -23.45 -22.83 -10.76
CA GLU A 89 -23.78 -23.82 -11.79
C GLU A 89 -23.29 -23.38 -13.17
N ARG A 90 -23.54 -22.12 -13.54
CA ARG A 90 -23.12 -21.56 -14.84
C ARG A 90 -21.61 -21.38 -14.97
N ALA A 91 -20.90 -21.12 -13.88
CA ALA A 91 -19.45 -21.08 -13.85
C ALA A 91 -18.81 -22.45 -14.14
N GLY A 92 -19.54 -23.55 -14.02
CA GLY A 92 -19.03 -24.90 -14.25
C GLY A 92 -17.96 -25.25 -13.21
N ASP A 93 -16.72 -25.50 -13.66
CA ASP A 93 -15.57 -25.85 -12.81
C ASP A 93 -14.63 -24.66 -12.52
N LEU A 94 -14.93 -23.47 -13.03
CA LEU A 94 -14.08 -22.30 -12.82
C LEU A 94 -14.06 -21.87 -11.34
N THR A 95 -12.95 -21.29 -10.90
CA THR A 95 -12.86 -20.69 -9.56
C THR A 95 -13.69 -19.41 -9.49
N LEU A 96 -14.28 -19.16 -8.32
CA LEU A 96 -15.24 -18.08 -8.12
C LEU A 96 -14.58 -16.86 -7.48
N LEU A 97 -15.10 -15.66 -7.80
CA LEU A 97 -14.68 -14.40 -7.18
C LEU A 97 -15.75 -13.93 -6.18
N TYR A 98 -15.46 -14.04 -4.88
CA TYR A 98 -16.31 -13.49 -3.84
C TYR A 98 -15.94 -12.03 -3.60
N ARG A 99 -16.73 -11.09 -4.15
CA ARG A 99 -16.47 -9.65 -4.04
C ARG A 99 -17.62 -8.96 -3.29
N LEU A 100 -17.31 -8.32 -2.17
CA LEU A 100 -18.20 -7.44 -1.42
C LEU A 100 -17.42 -6.16 -1.10
N THR A 101 -17.67 -5.10 -1.84
CA THR A 101 -16.99 -3.81 -1.76
C THR A 101 -18.02 -2.69 -1.75
N THR A 102 -17.60 -1.43 -1.62
CA THR A 102 -18.52 -0.28 -1.70
C THR A 102 -19.23 -0.14 -3.04
N SER A 103 -18.63 -0.62 -4.13
CA SER A 103 -19.20 -0.59 -5.48
C SER A 103 -19.79 -1.93 -5.93
N PHE A 104 -19.68 -2.99 -5.12
CA PHE A 104 -20.08 -4.32 -5.54
C PHE A 104 -20.62 -5.18 -4.39
N PRO A 105 -21.81 -5.79 -4.50
CA PRO A 105 -22.72 -5.72 -5.65
C PRO A 105 -23.26 -4.30 -5.87
N ALA A 106 -23.45 -3.91 -7.14
CA ALA A 106 -23.92 -2.58 -7.53
C ALA A 106 -25.42 -2.43 -7.22
N LEU A 107 -25.77 -2.43 -5.93
CA LEU A 107 -27.13 -2.50 -5.45
C LEU A 107 -27.43 -1.30 -4.57
N SER A 108 -27.89 -0.25 -5.26
CA SER A 108 -28.30 1.07 -4.78
C SER A 108 -27.20 2.13 -4.77
N SER A 109 -27.55 3.30 -5.31
CA SER A 109 -26.73 4.52 -5.34
C SER A 109 -26.58 5.20 -3.99
N ARG A 110 -27.09 4.60 -2.91
CA ARG A 110 -26.97 5.09 -1.52
C ARG A 110 -26.07 4.14 -0.75
N THR A 111 -24.77 4.37 -0.88
CA THR A 111 -23.73 3.80 0.00
C THR A 111 -23.96 4.28 1.43
N LEU A 112 -24.78 3.55 2.19
CA LEU A 112 -24.90 3.72 3.63
C LEU A 112 -24.60 2.38 4.29
N VAL A 113 -23.48 2.35 5.01
CA VAL A 113 -22.86 1.19 5.68
C VAL A 113 -23.76 0.51 6.73
N ASN A 114 -24.97 1.04 6.97
CA ASN A 114 -25.89 0.62 8.04
C ASN A 114 -27.33 0.35 7.58
N ASP A 115 -27.60 0.16 6.29
CA ASP A 115 -28.94 -0.27 5.84
C ASP A 115 -29.17 -1.74 6.24
N THR A 116 -30.19 -1.99 7.07
CA THR A 116 -30.57 -3.34 7.52
C THR A 116 -30.88 -4.27 6.35
N LEU A 117 -31.35 -3.73 5.23
CA LEU A 117 -31.58 -4.49 4.00
C LEU A 117 -30.28 -4.94 3.34
N ASP A 118 -29.26 -4.09 3.36
CA ASP A 118 -27.95 -4.40 2.78
C ASP A 118 -27.24 -5.50 3.60
N ILE A 119 -27.29 -5.39 4.93
CA ILE A 119 -26.80 -6.44 5.85
C ILE A 119 -27.53 -7.77 5.62
N ALA A 120 -28.86 -7.74 5.49
CA ALA A 120 -29.64 -8.96 5.23
C ALA A 120 -29.28 -9.59 3.87
N ARG A 121 -29.01 -8.79 2.85
CA ARG A 121 -28.60 -9.26 1.51
C ARG A 121 -27.19 -9.85 1.51
N THR A 122 -26.22 -9.20 2.15
CA THR A 122 -24.87 -9.78 2.27
C THR A 122 -24.88 -11.04 3.10
N GLU A 123 -25.73 -11.12 4.13
CA GLU A 123 -25.95 -12.34 4.89
C GLU A 123 -26.48 -13.48 4.02
N MET A 124 -27.41 -13.20 3.08
CA MET A 124 -27.86 -14.20 2.10
C MET A 124 -26.72 -14.67 1.19
N ILE A 125 -25.92 -13.74 0.67
CA ILE A 125 -24.74 -14.08 -0.16
C ILE A 125 -23.79 -14.97 0.63
N ARG A 126 -23.43 -14.56 1.86
CA ARG A 126 -22.49 -15.27 2.74
C ARG A 126 -22.96 -16.70 3.01
N LYS A 127 -24.25 -16.89 3.32
CA LYS A 127 -24.83 -18.22 3.59
C LYS A 127 -24.89 -19.11 2.36
N ALA A 128 -25.13 -18.55 1.18
CA ALA A 128 -25.23 -19.29 -0.07
C ALA A 128 -23.87 -19.49 -0.78
N ALA A 129 -22.81 -18.85 -0.29
CA ALA A 129 -21.52 -18.84 -0.96
C ALA A 129 -20.74 -20.15 -0.82
N ASP A 130 -20.17 -20.62 -1.93
CA ASP A 130 -19.28 -21.76 -1.96
C ASP A 130 -17.82 -21.29 -1.81
N PHE A 131 -17.43 -21.00 -0.57
CA PHE A 131 -16.09 -20.50 -0.25
C PHE A 131 -14.97 -21.49 -0.62
N SER A 132 -15.27 -22.79 -0.74
CA SER A 132 -14.28 -23.81 -1.12
C SER A 132 -13.76 -23.63 -2.55
N ARG A 133 -14.60 -23.05 -3.42
CA ARG A 133 -14.29 -22.75 -4.84
C ARG A 133 -13.82 -21.33 -5.08
N CYS A 134 -13.81 -20.49 -4.06
CA CYS A 134 -13.43 -19.09 -4.20
C CYS A 134 -11.91 -18.95 -4.25
N SER A 135 -11.38 -18.43 -5.36
CA SER A 135 -9.94 -18.10 -5.46
C SER A 135 -9.62 -16.75 -4.85
N HIS A 136 -10.60 -15.85 -4.81
CA HIS A 136 -10.46 -14.50 -4.32
C HIS A 136 -11.63 -14.16 -3.41
N ILE A 137 -11.34 -13.69 -2.20
CA ILE A 137 -12.35 -13.24 -1.24
C ILE A 137 -12.03 -11.81 -0.85
N TRP A 138 -12.85 -10.86 -1.29
CA TRP A 138 -12.71 -9.44 -1.01
C TRP A 138 -13.93 -8.95 -0.23
N VAL A 139 -13.73 -8.51 1.02
CA VAL A 139 -14.75 -7.89 1.86
C VAL A 139 -14.20 -6.54 2.33
N VAL A 140 -14.48 -5.47 1.59
CA VAL A 140 -13.76 -4.20 1.71
C VAL A 140 -14.69 -3.04 2.06
N ASN A 141 -14.39 -2.32 3.16
CA ASN A 141 -15.13 -1.15 3.63
C ASN A 141 -16.61 -1.46 3.91
N ARG A 142 -16.85 -2.58 4.59
CA ARG A 142 -18.19 -3.06 4.96
C ARG A 142 -18.31 -3.20 6.48
N GLY A 143 -19.50 -2.97 7.04
CA GLY A 143 -19.75 -3.09 8.49
C GLY A 143 -19.82 -4.54 9.00
N ASP A 144 -19.98 -5.52 8.09
CA ASP A 144 -20.16 -6.94 8.40
C ASP A 144 -18.89 -7.79 8.18
N VAL A 145 -17.72 -7.16 8.05
CA VAL A 145 -16.44 -7.85 7.85
C VAL A 145 -16.13 -8.80 9.01
N ALA A 146 -16.49 -8.44 10.24
CA ALA A 146 -16.29 -9.30 11.40
C ALA A 146 -17.10 -10.61 11.30
N ALA A 147 -18.33 -10.55 10.78
CA ALA A 147 -19.16 -11.74 10.57
C ALA A 147 -18.56 -12.64 9.46
N HIS A 148 -18.08 -12.03 8.37
CA HIS A 148 -17.38 -12.73 7.31
C HIS A 148 -16.10 -13.41 7.81
N LEU A 149 -15.25 -12.68 8.54
CA LEU A 149 -13.99 -13.22 9.05
C LEU A 149 -14.23 -14.38 10.03
N ARG A 150 -15.19 -14.26 10.97
CA ARG A 150 -15.58 -15.37 11.86
C ARG A 150 -16.04 -16.60 11.07
N HIS A 151 -16.84 -16.38 10.03
CA HIS A 151 -17.31 -17.46 9.18
C HIS A 151 -16.17 -18.16 8.44
N LEU A 152 -15.23 -17.40 7.87
CA LEU A 152 -14.06 -17.94 7.19
C LEU A 152 -13.15 -18.73 8.14
N LEU A 153 -12.95 -18.23 9.37
CA LEU A 153 -12.18 -18.94 10.39
C LEU A 153 -12.82 -20.30 10.72
N LEU A 154 -14.13 -20.32 11.01
CA LEU A 154 -14.89 -21.54 11.29
C LEU A 154 -14.91 -22.51 10.09
N LEU A 155 -15.10 -21.97 8.88
CA LEU A 155 -15.06 -22.76 7.67
C LEU A 155 -13.68 -23.39 7.50
N SER A 156 -12.59 -22.66 7.73
CA SER A 156 -11.24 -23.20 7.54
C SER A 156 -10.87 -24.36 8.49
N GLU A 157 -11.62 -24.53 9.59
CA GLU A 157 -11.49 -25.67 10.50
C GLU A 157 -12.24 -26.91 10.00
N THR A 158 -13.38 -26.71 9.33
CA THR A 158 -14.30 -27.76 8.91
C THR A 158 -14.16 -28.15 7.42
N ALA A 159 -13.72 -27.21 6.59
CA ALA A 159 -13.52 -27.33 5.16
C ALA A 159 -12.27 -26.54 4.73
N SER A 160 -11.41 -27.13 3.90
CA SER A 160 -10.23 -26.41 3.41
C SER A 160 -10.67 -25.31 2.43
N LEU A 161 -10.22 -24.07 2.67
CA LEU A 161 -10.25 -22.98 1.68
C LEU A 161 -9.18 -23.25 0.61
N SER A 162 -9.36 -24.37 -0.09
CA SER A 162 -8.33 -25.03 -0.89
C SER A 162 -7.96 -24.25 -2.14
N GLN A 163 -8.90 -23.49 -2.70
CA GLN A 163 -8.70 -22.68 -3.90
C GLN A 163 -8.30 -21.24 -3.60
N LEU A 164 -8.34 -20.79 -2.33
CA LEU A 164 -8.15 -19.39 -1.98
C LEU A 164 -6.71 -18.95 -2.22
N GLU A 165 -6.51 -18.02 -3.16
CA GLU A 165 -5.23 -17.42 -3.55
C GLU A 165 -5.07 -15.99 -3.02
N GLU A 166 -6.18 -15.26 -2.84
CA GLU A 166 -6.15 -13.87 -2.37
C GLU A 166 -7.28 -13.54 -1.39
N LEU A 167 -6.90 -12.91 -0.27
CA LEU A 167 -7.83 -12.41 0.74
C LEU A 167 -7.66 -10.90 0.93
N ARG A 168 -8.74 -10.13 0.78
CA ARG A 168 -8.78 -8.70 1.08
C ARG A 168 -9.87 -8.42 2.11
N LEU A 169 -9.52 -7.94 3.30
CA LEU A 169 -10.48 -7.54 4.31
C LEU A 169 -10.23 -6.09 4.73
N SER A 170 -11.28 -5.27 4.83
CA SER A 170 -11.21 -3.91 5.38
C SER A 170 -12.36 -3.67 6.34
N ALA A 171 -12.08 -3.69 7.64
CA ALA A 171 -13.08 -3.54 8.71
C ALA A 171 -12.95 -2.17 9.39
N PRO A 172 -13.71 -1.14 8.97
CA PRO A 172 -13.73 0.13 9.70
C PRO A 172 -14.27 -0.05 11.12
N ASP A 173 -15.27 -0.93 11.29
CA ASP A 173 -15.95 -1.22 12.56
C ASP A 173 -15.88 -2.72 12.88
N GLY A 174 -14.93 -3.11 13.73
CA GLY A 174 -14.67 -4.52 14.06
C GLY A 174 -14.11 -4.75 15.47
N ALA A 175 -14.29 -3.79 16.37
CA ALA A 175 -13.53 -3.69 17.62
C ALA A 175 -13.62 -4.95 18.49
N ASN A 176 -14.79 -5.61 18.56
CA ASN A 176 -14.98 -6.80 19.38
C ASN A 176 -14.21 -8.01 18.86
N LEU A 177 -14.29 -8.31 17.56
CA LEU A 177 -13.54 -9.43 16.99
C LEU A 177 -12.03 -9.16 17.01
N MET A 178 -11.62 -7.93 16.72
CA MET A 178 -10.20 -7.58 16.79
C MET A 178 -9.66 -7.68 18.22
N ARG A 179 -10.47 -7.36 19.23
CA ARG A 179 -10.10 -7.56 20.63
C ARG A 179 -9.82 -9.03 20.93
N GLU A 180 -10.72 -9.92 20.52
CA GLU A 180 -10.60 -11.37 20.67
C GLU A 180 -9.36 -11.92 19.96
N ILE A 181 -9.16 -11.56 18.69
CA ILE A 181 -8.00 -12.02 17.89
C ILE A 181 -6.67 -11.50 18.46
N ASN A 182 -6.66 -10.32 19.06
CA ASN A 182 -5.46 -9.73 19.66
C ASN A 182 -5.10 -10.36 21.02
N GLU A 183 -5.95 -11.22 21.60
CA GLU A 183 -5.62 -11.90 22.84
C GLU A 183 -4.48 -12.91 22.62
N PRO A 184 -3.43 -12.93 23.46
CA PRO A 184 -2.34 -13.91 23.32
C PRO A 184 -2.79 -15.38 23.36
N SER A 185 -3.93 -15.66 24.02
CA SER A 185 -4.58 -16.98 24.09
C SER A 185 -5.32 -17.38 22.81
N TYR A 186 -5.53 -16.45 21.87
CA TYR A 186 -6.26 -16.73 20.64
C TYR A 186 -5.49 -17.73 19.77
N SER A 187 -6.13 -18.85 19.46
CA SER A 187 -5.54 -19.98 18.72
C SER A 187 -6.16 -20.19 17.33
N GLY A 188 -7.25 -19.47 17.02
CA GLY A 188 -7.92 -19.55 15.73
C GLY A 188 -7.00 -19.14 14.58
N ARG A 189 -7.01 -19.89 13.48
CA ARG A 189 -6.16 -19.63 12.31
C ARG A 189 -6.92 -19.89 11.04
N LEU A 190 -6.85 -18.96 10.11
CA LEU A 190 -7.36 -19.16 8.76
C LEU A 190 -6.47 -20.15 8.00
N ARG A 191 -6.98 -21.35 7.73
CA ARG A 191 -6.26 -22.38 6.96
C ARG A 191 -6.58 -22.26 5.47
N ALA A 192 -5.63 -21.76 4.70
CA ALA A 192 -5.76 -21.57 3.25
C ALA A 192 -4.42 -21.94 2.58
N PRO A 193 -4.22 -23.23 2.21
CA PRO A 193 -2.91 -23.72 1.75
C PRO A 193 -2.36 -23.01 0.51
N LEU A 194 -3.23 -22.63 -0.43
CA LEU A 194 -2.85 -21.97 -1.69
C LEU A 194 -2.83 -20.43 -1.61
N LEU A 195 -3.05 -19.86 -0.43
CA LEU A 195 -3.11 -18.41 -0.27
C LEU A 195 -1.76 -17.76 -0.58
N LEU A 196 -1.76 -16.86 -1.56
CA LEU A 196 -0.58 -16.15 -2.06
C LEU A 196 -0.51 -14.73 -1.50
N ARG A 197 -1.65 -14.06 -1.34
CA ARG A 197 -1.71 -12.63 -1.02
C ARG A 197 -2.77 -12.31 0.01
N VAL A 198 -2.41 -11.50 1.01
CA VAL A 198 -3.36 -10.96 1.98
C VAL A 198 -3.24 -9.46 2.15
N PHE A 199 -4.40 -8.80 2.17
CA PHE A 199 -4.52 -7.38 2.39
C PHE A 199 -5.52 -7.14 3.52
N PHE A 200 -5.06 -6.52 4.58
CA PHE A 200 -5.86 -6.19 5.74
C PHE A 200 -5.85 -4.69 5.97
N LYS A 201 -7.04 -4.10 6.14
CA LYS A 201 -7.21 -2.70 6.52
C LYS A 201 -8.07 -2.60 7.78
N CYS A 202 -7.51 -2.02 8.84
CA CYS A 202 -8.15 -1.88 10.16
C CYS A 202 -8.60 -3.22 10.80
N CYS A 203 -8.09 -4.35 10.31
CA CYS A 203 -8.29 -5.68 10.85
C CYS A 203 -7.05 -6.54 10.61
N TRP A 204 -7.05 -7.76 11.13
CA TRP A 204 -6.15 -8.84 10.72
C TRP A 204 -6.65 -10.17 11.28
N CYS A 205 -6.05 -11.28 10.85
CA CYS A 205 -6.21 -12.57 11.52
C CYS A 205 -4.95 -13.43 11.34
N PRO A 206 -4.73 -14.42 12.22
CA PRO A 206 -3.69 -15.43 12.03
C PRO A 206 -3.96 -16.29 10.80
N ILE A 207 -2.91 -16.59 10.03
CA ILE A 207 -3.01 -17.34 8.77
C ILE A 207 -2.06 -18.53 8.78
N LYS A 208 -2.55 -19.67 8.29
CA LYS A 208 -1.75 -20.83 7.90
C LYS A 208 -1.91 -21.08 6.40
N ALA A 209 -0.86 -20.74 5.66
CA ALA A 209 -0.73 -20.87 4.22
C ALA A 209 0.65 -21.46 3.90
N LEU A 210 0.79 -22.18 2.78
CA LEU A 210 2.06 -22.80 2.37
C LEU A 210 2.85 -21.93 1.41
N ARG A 211 2.19 -20.96 0.76
CA ARG A 211 2.72 -20.20 -0.37
C ARG A 211 2.51 -18.70 -0.24
N LEU A 212 2.36 -18.19 0.99
CA LEU A 212 2.06 -16.77 1.19
C LEU A 212 3.26 -15.92 0.80
N GLN A 213 3.07 -15.07 -0.21
CA GLN A 213 4.11 -14.24 -0.82
C GLN A 213 3.97 -12.77 -0.46
N SER A 214 2.75 -12.26 -0.28
CA SER A 214 2.52 -10.83 0.00
C SER A 214 1.60 -10.65 1.20
N ILE A 215 2.06 -9.88 2.18
CA ILE A 215 1.26 -9.42 3.33
C ILE A 215 1.23 -7.90 3.32
N SER A 216 0.02 -7.34 3.31
CA SER A 216 -0.20 -5.91 3.53
C SER A 216 -1.17 -5.72 4.70
N VAL A 217 -0.73 -5.03 5.75
CA VAL A 217 -1.56 -4.66 6.91
C VAL A 217 -1.53 -3.16 7.08
N LYS A 218 -2.68 -2.51 7.01
CA LYS A 218 -2.83 -1.05 7.10
C LYS A 218 -3.81 -0.70 8.20
N TRP A 219 -3.49 0.25 9.05
CA TRP A 219 -4.41 0.74 10.08
C TRP A 219 -4.67 2.22 9.89
N SER A 220 -5.95 2.59 9.86
CA SER A 220 -6.31 4.01 9.86
C SER A 220 -6.05 4.61 11.25
N PRO A 221 -5.50 5.83 11.36
CA PRO A 221 -5.43 6.57 12.62
C PRO A 221 -6.81 6.76 13.28
N SER A 222 -7.86 6.91 12.47
CA SER A 222 -9.25 7.10 12.91
C SER A 222 -10.00 5.81 13.25
N SER A 223 -9.36 4.64 13.13
CA SER A 223 -10.04 3.37 13.37
C SER A 223 -10.31 3.14 14.86
N ALA A 224 -11.53 2.71 15.20
CA ALA A 224 -11.88 2.27 16.56
C ALA A 224 -11.32 0.87 16.88
N THR A 225 -10.81 0.14 15.90
CA THR A 225 -10.25 -1.21 16.11
C THR A 225 -8.86 -1.14 16.74
N ARG A 226 -8.63 -1.99 17.76
CA ARG A 226 -7.34 -2.08 18.46
C ARG A 226 -6.29 -2.74 17.56
N ARG A 227 -5.13 -2.11 17.44
CA ARG A 227 -3.96 -2.65 16.73
C ARG A 227 -3.36 -3.85 17.48
N PRO A 228 -2.86 -4.89 16.78
CA PRO A 228 -2.13 -5.98 17.41
C PRO A 228 -0.84 -5.52 18.08
N HIS A 229 -0.45 -6.24 19.14
CA HIS A 229 0.89 -6.10 19.68
C HIS A 229 1.93 -6.61 18.67
N PRO A 230 3.11 -5.97 18.53
CA PRO A 230 4.15 -6.40 17.60
C PRO A 230 4.49 -7.89 17.66
N SER A 231 4.64 -8.44 18.87
CA SER A 231 4.98 -9.87 19.05
C SER A 231 3.88 -10.83 18.57
N VAL A 232 2.60 -10.44 18.69
CA VAL A 232 1.47 -11.25 18.24
C VAL A 232 1.45 -11.27 16.70
N LEU A 233 1.60 -10.10 16.08
CA LEU A 233 1.69 -10.01 14.62
C LEU A 233 2.90 -10.79 14.08
N ALA A 234 4.05 -10.69 14.75
CA ALA A 234 5.25 -11.43 14.42
C ALA A 234 5.04 -12.95 14.46
N THR A 235 4.50 -13.46 15.55
CA THR A 235 4.44 -14.91 15.79
C THR A 235 3.29 -15.59 15.07
N GLN A 236 2.18 -14.88 14.86
CA GLN A 236 0.95 -15.46 14.31
C GLN A 236 0.72 -15.15 12.84
N LEU A 237 1.32 -14.07 12.31
CA LEU A 237 1.15 -13.67 10.90
C LEU A 237 2.47 -13.72 10.13
N VAL A 238 3.52 -13.02 10.58
CA VAL A 238 4.73 -12.85 9.75
C VAL A 238 5.66 -14.07 9.82
N GLY A 239 6.04 -14.50 11.03
CA GLY A 239 7.00 -15.56 11.30
C GLY A 239 6.68 -16.90 10.65
N PRO A 240 5.42 -17.39 10.66
CA PRO A 240 5.04 -18.63 9.98
C PRO A 240 5.33 -18.63 8.47
N HIS A 241 5.41 -17.45 7.84
CA HIS A 241 5.58 -17.27 6.41
C HIS A 241 6.93 -16.66 6.03
N ALA A 242 7.86 -16.52 6.99
CA ALA A 242 9.15 -15.87 6.77
C ALA A 242 9.93 -16.44 5.57
N GLN A 243 9.81 -17.76 5.34
CA GLN A 243 10.49 -18.44 4.22
C GLN A 243 9.84 -18.22 2.86
N THR A 244 8.57 -17.81 2.78
CA THR A 244 7.84 -17.67 1.50
C THR A 244 7.54 -16.23 1.14
N LEU A 245 7.61 -15.31 2.10
CA LEU A 245 7.29 -13.90 1.88
C LEU A 245 8.28 -13.22 0.94
N VAL A 246 7.71 -12.54 -0.06
CA VAL A 246 8.38 -11.70 -1.04
C VAL A 246 8.13 -10.22 -0.72
N GLU A 247 6.94 -9.91 -0.24
CA GLU A 247 6.52 -8.54 0.08
C GLU A 247 5.90 -8.47 1.47
N LEU A 248 6.36 -7.50 2.28
CA LEU A 248 5.80 -7.20 3.59
C LEU A 248 5.54 -5.69 3.71
N GLU A 249 4.27 -5.31 3.80
CA GLU A 249 3.82 -3.94 4.01
C GLU A 249 3.06 -3.83 5.34
N LEU A 250 3.56 -2.99 6.26
CA LEU A 250 2.95 -2.73 7.56
C LEU A 250 2.82 -1.21 7.75
N CYS A 251 1.61 -0.67 7.58
CA CYS A 251 1.31 0.76 7.74
C CYS A 251 0.45 0.98 8.99
N ASP A 252 1.01 1.59 10.03
CA ASP A 252 0.38 1.81 11.33
C ASP A 252 -0.21 0.52 11.93
N ALA A 253 0.32 -0.64 11.51
CA ALA A 253 -0.29 -1.95 11.73
C ALA A 253 -0.16 -2.44 13.18
N MET A 254 0.76 -1.86 13.96
CA MET A 254 1.12 -2.34 15.28
C MET A 254 0.80 -1.31 16.36
N LEU A 255 0.49 -1.81 17.55
CA LEU A 255 0.37 -0.99 18.74
C LEU A 255 1.72 -0.31 19.03
N SER A 256 1.68 1.00 19.25
CA SER A 256 2.87 1.74 19.68
C SER A 256 3.14 1.46 21.17
N PRO A 257 4.40 1.33 21.58
CA PRO A 257 4.72 1.26 23.00
C PRO A 257 4.23 2.53 23.71
N PRO A 258 3.90 2.43 25.02
CA PRO A 258 3.47 3.59 25.79
C PRO A 258 4.57 4.67 25.80
N ARG A 259 4.18 5.95 25.78
CA ARG A 259 5.12 7.09 25.75
C ARG A 259 6.09 7.13 26.94
N THR A 260 5.75 6.47 28.03
CA THR A 260 6.55 6.41 29.27
C THR A 260 7.55 5.26 29.30
N ALA A 261 7.60 4.42 28.26
CA ALA A 261 8.55 3.32 28.20
C ALA A 261 10.00 3.81 28.09
N ASP A 262 10.90 3.19 28.86
CA ASP A 262 12.33 3.46 28.82
C ASP A 262 12.88 3.22 27.41
N PHE A 263 13.28 4.30 26.74
CA PHE A 263 13.79 4.29 25.37
C PHE A 263 15.01 3.39 25.21
N SER A 264 15.89 3.38 26.22
CA SER A 264 17.10 2.54 26.19
C SER A 264 16.74 1.06 26.08
N ARG A 265 15.65 0.63 26.73
CA ARG A 265 15.12 -0.74 26.64
C ARG A 265 14.43 -1.03 25.31
N ILE A 266 13.81 -0.03 24.68
CA ILE A 266 13.22 -0.21 23.35
C ILE A 266 14.31 -0.37 22.28
N LEU A 267 15.42 0.35 22.44
CA LEU A 267 16.61 0.21 21.60
C LEU A 267 17.43 -1.05 21.91
N ALA A 268 17.34 -1.55 23.15
CA ALA A 268 18.06 -2.74 23.61
C ALA A 268 17.48 -4.01 22.96
N GLY A 269 18.05 -4.37 21.81
CA GLY A 269 17.89 -5.68 21.20
C GLY A 269 16.55 -5.97 20.51
N PRO A 270 16.50 -7.04 19.69
CA PRO A 270 15.29 -7.49 19.00
C PRO A 270 14.29 -8.12 19.98
N ASP A 271 13.01 -7.72 19.91
CA ASP A 271 11.91 -8.40 20.63
C ASP A 271 11.49 -9.69 19.92
N TRP A 272 11.72 -9.81 18.61
CA TRP A 272 11.34 -11.01 17.87
C TRP A 272 12.52 -11.95 17.76
N THR A 273 12.26 -13.25 17.85
CA THR A 273 13.21 -14.28 17.42
C THR A 273 13.72 -13.92 16.02
N ARG A 274 15.02 -14.09 15.78
CA ARG A 274 15.60 -13.78 14.46
C ARG A 274 14.81 -14.48 13.36
N LEU A 275 14.27 -13.70 12.42
CA LEU A 275 13.46 -14.19 11.30
C LEU A 275 14.28 -14.13 10.01
N ALA A 276 14.70 -15.28 9.52
CA ALA A 276 15.31 -15.37 8.19
C ALA A 276 14.23 -15.22 7.12
N MET A 277 14.34 -14.18 6.28
CA MET A 277 13.41 -13.90 5.18
C MET A 277 14.13 -13.91 3.83
N PRO A 278 14.64 -15.06 3.37
CA PRO A 278 15.55 -15.14 2.21
C PRO A 278 14.92 -14.73 0.88
N ASN A 279 13.59 -14.68 0.79
CA ASN A 279 12.87 -14.33 -0.43
C ASN A 279 12.33 -12.90 -0.44
N LEU A 280 12.55 -12.13 0.63
CA LEU A 280 11.97 -10.79 0.76
C LEU A 280 12.62 -9.82 -0.21
N ARG A 281 11.82 -9.27 -1.11
CA ARG A 281 12.22 -8.27 -2.11
C ARG A 281 11.75 -6.88 -1.77
N ARG A 282 10.65 -6.75 -1.02
CA ARG A 282 10.04 -5.45 -0.69
C ARG A 282 9.58 -5.41 0.76
N LEU A 283 10.09 -4.43 1.50
CA LEU A 283 9.68 -4.12 2.87
C LEU A 283 9.16 -2.68 2.92
N VAL A 284 7.91 -2.49 3.33
CA VAL A 284 7.29 -1.17 3.48
C VAL A 284 6.79 -1.01 4.90
N LEU A 285 7.34 -0.06 5.65
CA LEU A 285 6.95 0.24 7.03
C LEU A 285 6.56 1.70 7.15
N LYS A 286 5.32 1.96 7.56
CA LYS A 286 4.81 3.33 7.78
C LYS A 286 4.26 3.46 9.18
N GLY A 287 4.60 4.52 9.92
CA GLY A 287 3.98 4.84 11.21
C GLY A 287 4.99 5.12 12.32
N CYS A 288 4.69 4.66 13.53
CA CYS A 288 5.49 4.95 14.71
C CYS A 288 6.85 4.20 14.69
N VAL A 289 7.94 4.96 14.80
CA VAL A 289 9.33 4.46 14.74
C VAL A 289 9.58 3.27 15.68
N TYR A 290 9.09 3.33 16.92
CA TYR A 290 9.37 2.31 17.94
C TYR A 290 8.81 0.93 17.62
N SER A 291 7.62 0.89 17.02
CA SER A 291 6.99 -0.37 16.65
C SER A 291 7.84 -1.11 15.60
N TYR A 292 8.58 -0.38 14.77
CA TYR A 292 9.35 -0.94 13.66
C TYR A 292 10.82 -1.16 13.98
N ILE A 293 11.48 -0.36 14.85
CA ILE A 293 12.89 -0.56 15.22
C ILE A 293 13.17 -1.99 15.68
N LYS A 294 12.30 -2.52 16.54
CA LYS A 294 12.46 -3.86 17.11
C LYS A 294 12.30 -4.95 16.05
N MET A 295 11.31 -4.80 15.18
CA MET A 295 11.10 -5.69 14.04
C MET A 295 12.30 -5.65 13.09
N LEU A 296 12.79 -4.44 12.78
CA LEU A 296 13.91 -4.25 11.86
C LEU A 296 15.16 -4.99 12.30
N GLY A 297 15.45 -5.00 13.61
CA GLY A 297 16.59 -5.71 14.18
C GLY A 297 16.43 -7.22 14.25
N SER A 298 15.22 -7.75 14.07
CA SER A 298 14.95 -9.19 14.11
C SER A 298 14.99 -9.85 12.74
N ILE A 299 14.72 -9.12 11.68
CA ILE A 299 14.64 -9.72 10.34
C ILE A 299 16.05 -9.79 9.73
N GLN A 300 16.36 -10.94 9.13
CA GLN A 300 17.53 -11.11 8.26
C GLN A 300 17.05 -11.02 6.82
N TYR A 301 17.50 -9.97 6.13
CA TYR A 301 17.06 -9.64 4.79
C TYR A 301 18.10 -10.03 3.73
N PRO A 302 17.66 -10.30 2.49
CA PRO A 302 18.54 -10.38 1.32
C PRO A 302 19.23 -9.04 1.03
N SER A 303 20.35 -9.06 0.31
CA SER A 303 21.12 -7.85 -0.03
C SER A 303 20.47 -6.99 -1.11
N ASP A 304 19.48 -7.50 -1.83
CA ASP A 304 18.76 -6.86 -2.92
C ASP A 304 17.35 -6.36 -2.52
N VAL A 305 17.04 -6.39 -1.21
CA VAL A 305 15.74 -5.96 -0.70
C VAL A 305 15.51 -4.45 -0.88
N SER A 306 14.36 -4.06 -1.45
CA SER A 306 13.89 -2.68 -1.42
C SER A 306 13.23 -2.38 -0.07
N VAL A 307 13.67 -1.33 0.61
CA VAL A 307 13.18 -0.93 1.94
C VAL A 307 12.61 0.47 1.88
N SER A 308 11.31 0.62 2.16
CA SER A 308 10.63 1.91 2.28
C SER A 308 10.16 2.11 3.72
N LEU A 309 10.68 3.13 4.39
CA LEU A 309 10.29 3.53 5.74
C LEU A 309 9.64 4.91 5.69
N ALA A 310 8.49 5.08 6.33
CA ALA A 310 7.83 6.36 6.51
C ALA A 310 7.54 6.55 8.00
N LEU A 311 8.26 7.48 8.63
CA LEU A 311 8.35 7.63 10.07
C LEU A 311 7.64 8.93 10.49
N ASP A 312 6.62 8.80 11.34
CA ASP A 312 5.90 9.97 11.89
C ASP A 312 6.64 10.51 13.12
N CYS A 313 7.41 11.58 12.93
CA CYS A 313 8.28 12.18 13.95
C CYS A 313 7.48 12.80 15.10
N ARG A 314 6.26 13.30 14.84
CA ARG A 314 5.35 13.87 15.85
C ARG A 314 4.92 12.86 16.92
N ARG A 315 5.07 11.56 16.64
CA ARG A 315 4.73 10.47 17.57
C ARG A 315 5.88 10.07 18.49
N LEU A 316 7.05 10.72 18.37
CA LEU A 316 8.18 10.48 19.24
C LEU A 316 7.93 11.17 20.61
N PRO A 317 8.13 10.48 21.75
CA PRO A 317 8.22 11.09 23.07
C PRO A 317 9.38 12.08 23.12
N GLY A 318 9.16 13.22 23.75
CA GLY A 318 10.12 14.34 23.79
C GLY A 318 11.45 14.06 24.48
N SER A 319 11.64 12.88 25.10
CA SER A 319 12.92 12.48 25.72
C SER A 319 13.92 11.86 24.74
N VAL A 320 13.54 11.67 23.48
CA VAL A 320 14.35 10.98 22.46
C VAL A 320 14.62 11.90 21.29
N SER A 321 15.90 12.16 20.99
CA SER A 321 16.25 12.87 19.77
C SER A 321 15.93 12.03 18.54
N ILE A 322 15.40 12.68 17.50
CA ILE A 322 15.06 12.04 16.22
C ILE A 322 16.31 11.39 15.61
N ALA A 323 17.47 12.04 15.74
CA ALA A 323 18.77 11.52 15.33
C ALA A 323 19.10 10.13 15.90
N ASN A 324 18.92 9.95 17.21
CA ASN A 324 19.17 8.66 17.86
C ASN A 324 18.22 7.56 17.37
N ALA A 325 16.95 7.92 17.16
CA ALA A 325 15.95 7.00 16.62
C ALA A 325 16.27 6.60 15.16
N LEU A 326 16.69 7.58 14.35
CA LEU A 326 17.11 7.39 12.96
C LEU A 326 18.36 6.53 12.85
N ASP A 327 19.42 6.84 13.60
CA ASP A 327 20.65 6.04 13.62
C ASP A 327 20.34 4.59 14.05
N ALA A 328 19.47 4.40 15.04
CA ALA A 328 19.03 3.07 15.46
C ALA A 328 18.27 2.30 14.35
N VAL A 329 17.38 2.96 13.62
CA VAL A 329 16.67 2.39 12.46
C VAL A 329 17.68 2.04 11.37
N LEU A 330 18.48 3.01 10.97
CA LEU A 330 19.46 2.90 9.92
C LEU A 330 20.40 1.74 10.20
N ARG A 331 21.01 1.64 11.39
CA ARG A 331 21.89 0.53 11.81
C ARG A 331 21.32 -0.87 11.53
N ARG A 332 20.01 -1.03 11.54
CA ARG A 332 19.30 -2.31 11.37
C ARG A 332 18.91 -2.63 9.92
N ILE A 333 19.12 -1.71 8.96
CA ILE A 333 18.82 -1.93 7.53
C ILE A 333 20.12 -2.37 6.82
N PRO A 334 20.29 -3.67 6.46
CA PRO A 334 21.56 -4.17 5.94
C PRO A 334 21.95 -3.62 4.55
N THR A 335 21.01 -3.08 3.77
CA THR A 335 21.16 -2.79 2.35
C THR A 335 21.98 -1.54 1.97
N ALA A 336 22.40 -0.71 2.92
CA ALA A 336 22.77 0.67 2.60
C ALA A 336 24.24 0.92 2.15
N ARG A 337 25.18 -0.01 2.38
CA ARG A 337 26.61 0.35 2.25
C ARG A 337 27.27 0.04 0.90
N ASN A 338 26.84 -0.99 0.19
CA ASN A 338 27.60 -1.48 -0.97
C ASN A 338 26.87 -1.33 -2.33
N VAL A 339 25.56 -1.07 -2.31
CA VAL A 339 24.72 -1.15 -3.52
C VAL A 339 24.20 0.25 -3.93
N VAL A 340 24.09 1.18 -2.97
CA VAL A 340 23.63 2.55 -3.24
C VAL A 340 24.81 3.39 -3.75
N ASN A 341 24.67 3.94 -4.96
CA ASN A 341 25.66 4.84 -5.56
C ASN A 341 25.09 6.23 -5.90
N ALA A 342 23.79 6.44 -5.70
CA ALA A 342 23.15 7.74 -5.85
C ALA A 342 22.10 7.98 -4.76
N VAL A 343 22.00 9.22 -4.31
CA VAL A 343 21.14 9.62 -3.18
C VAL A 343 20.39 10.90 -3.55
N LYS A 344 19.05 10.83 -3.46
CA LYS A 344 18.17 11.98 -3.60
C LYS A 344 17.58 12.35 -2.24
N ILE A 345 17.75 13.59 -1.84
CA ILE A 345 17.09 14.19 -0.70
C ILE A 345 16.03 15.14 -1.24
N SER A 346 14.80 15.00 -0.75
CA SER A 346 13.68 15.84 -1.15
C SER A 346 12.94 16.30 0.10
N ILE A 347 12.77 17.61 0.20
CA ILE A 347 11.98 18.28 1.22
C ILE A 347 10.68 18.69 0.56
N GLU A 348 9.58 18.35 1.20
CA GLU A 348 8.23 18.76 0.82
C GLU A 348 7.63 19.52 1.99
N ASP A 349 7.01 20.66 1.69
CA ASP A 349 6.26 21.43 2.67
C ASP A 349 4.88 20.80 2.88
N VAL A 350 4.44 20.70 4.12
CA VAL A 350 3.18 20.07 4.53
C VAL A 350 2.43 21.03 5.45
N GLU A 351 1.10 20.89 5.51
CA GLU A 351 0.23 21.68 6.39
C GLU A 351 0.78 21.77 7.84
N ASP A 352 0.58 22.94 8.47
CA ASP A 352 0.97 23.30 9.84
C ASP A 352 2.48 23.52 10.09
N ASP A 353 3.20 24.20 9.17
CA ASP A 353 4.63 24.57 9.30
C ASP A 353 5.55 23.35 9.53
N THR A 354 5.15 22.18 9.04
CA THR A 354 5.94 20.95 9.16
C THR A 354 6.45 20.46 7.82
N LEU A 355 7.66 19.90 7.82
CA LEU A 355 8.28 19.36 6.62
C LEU A 355 8.20 17.84 6.57
N ASP A 356 8.12 17.33 5.35
CA ASP A 356 8.37 15.93 5.04
C ASP A 356 9.75 15.82 4.36
N VAL A 357 10.70 15.14 5.00
CA VAL A 357 12.05 14.93 4.46
C VAL A 357 12.20 13.50 3.97
N THR A 358 12.43 13.32 2.67
CA THR A 358 12.58 12.03 2.02
C THR A 358 14.00 11.81 1.51
N PHE A 359 14.62 10.72 1.96
CA PHE A 359 15.90 10.20 1.50
C PHE A 359 15.66 8.99 0.61
N SER A 360 16.13 9.03 -0.63
CA SER A 360 16.00 7.94 -1.60
C SER A 360 17.38 7.52 -2.10
N GLY A 361 17.76 6.28 -1.83
CA GLY A 361 18.98 5.66 -2.32
C GLY A 361 18.71 4.76 -3.53
N TYR A 362 19.51 4.94 -4.58
CA TYR A 362 19.40 4.23 -5.86
C TYR A 362 20.68 3.47 -6.19
N THR A 363 20.50 2.45 -7.03
CA THR A 363 21.57 1.71 -7.69
C THR A 363 21.46 1.98 -9.18
N LEU A 364 22.34 2.84 -9.67
CA LEU A 364 22.34 3.31 -11.05
C LEU A 364 23.56 2.75 -11.80
N SER A 365 23.46 2.65 -13.13
CA SER A 365 24.66 2.38 -13.94
C SER A 365 25.52 3.66 -14.04
N ASP A 366 26.81 3.52 -14.39
CA ASP A 366 27.67 4.68 -14.65
C ASP A 366 27.13 5.58 -15.78
N ALA A 367 26.43 4.97 -16.75
CA ALA A 367 25.73 5.70 -17.81
C ALA A 367 24.58 6.54 -17.25
N ASP A 368 23.76 6.00 -16.33
CA ASP A 368 22.66 6.73 -15.72
C ASP A 368 23.15 7.86 -14.78
N LEU A 369 24.28 7.64 -14.10
CA LEU A 369 24.95 8.66 -13.29
C LEU A 369 25.48 9.81 -14.14
N THR A 370 26.01 9.52 -15.32
CA THR A 370 26.57 10.55 -16.23
C THR A 370 25.49 11.29 -17.01
N LEU A 371 24.39 10.62 -17.34
CA LEU A 371 23.24 11.21 -18.06
C LEU A 371 22.35 12.08 -17.18
N ASP A 372 22.51 12.04 -15.85
CA ASP A 372 21.88 12.94 -14.89
C ASP A 372 20.33 12.98 -14.87
N PHE A 373 19.61 12.16 -15.64
CA PHE A 373 18.14 12.18 -15.63
C PHE A 373 17.52 11.51 -14.38
N TRP A 374 18.32 10.81 -13.58
CA TRP A 374 17.86 10.00 -12.45
C TRP A 374 17.22 10.82 -11.32
N HIS A 375 17.67 12.06 -11.09
CA HIS A 375 17.08 12.92 -10.06
C HIS A 375 15.75 13.57 -10.52
N ARG A 376 15.47 13.61 -11.84
CA ARG A 376 14.27 14.21 -12.43
C ARG A 376 13.10 13.23 -12.60
N SER A 377 13.38 11.94 -12.73
CA SER A 377 12.35 10.94 -13.07
C SER A 377 11.93 10.10 -11.86
N ASN A 378 10.62 10.00 -11.61
CA ASN A 378 10.04 9.02 -10.67
C ASN A 378 10.04 7.57 -11.24
N ARG A 379 10.82 7.28 -12.28
CA ARG A 379 10.71 6.02 -13.04
C ARG A 379 11.42 4.85 -12.38
N THR A 380 12.43 5.11 -11.57
CA THR A 380 13.19 4.06 -10.86
C THR A 380 12.74 3.99 -9.41
N GLU A 381 12.29 2.82 -8.95
CA GLU A 381 12.02 2.61 -7.53
C GLU A 381 13.34 2.60 -6.74
N PRO A 382 13.44 3.35 -5.63
CA PRO A 382 14.63 3.35 -4.80
C PRO A 382 14.82 2.00 -4.10
N VAL A 383 16.08 1.61 -3.91
CA VAL A 383 16.45 0.45 -3.08
C VAL A 383 16.21 0.77 -1.62
N ILE A 384 16.43 2.03 -1.21
CA ILE A 384 16.09 2.50 0.13
C ILE A 384 15.33 3.81 0.02
N LYS A 385 14.14 3.89 0.61
CA LYS A 385 13.39 5.13 0.78
C LYS A 385 13.13 5.34 2.27
N ILE A 386 13.50 6.48 2.82
CA ILE A 386 13.22 6.85 4.21
C ILE A 386 12.57 8.22 4.18
N SER A 387 11.32 8.30 4.60
CA SER A 387 10.56 9.54 4.69
C SER A 387 10.31 9.84 6.17
N LEU A 388 10.62 11.06 6.57
CA LEU A 388 10.36 11.61 7.90
C LEU A 388 9.23 12.61 7.76
N SER A 389 8.14 12.42 8.49
CA SER A 389 6.97 13.30 8.38
C SER A 389 6.71 14.10 9.65
N GLY A 390 6.25 15.35 9.47
CA GLY A 390 5.94 16.25 10.57
C GLY A 390 7.19 16.77 11.27
N PHE A 391 8.20 17.15 10.50
CA PHE A 391 9.45 17.72 10.99
C PHE A 391 9.28 19.23 11.25
N ASP A 392 9.65 19.68 12.44
CA ASP A 392 9.68 21.08 12.82
C ASP A 392 11.09 21.65 12.53
N PRO A 393 11.25 22.56 11.55
CA PRO A 393 12.56 23.08 11.16
C PRO A 393 13.19 24.03 12.18
N GLU A 394 12.40 24.69 13.03
CA GLU A 394 12.91 25.64 14.03
C GLU A 394 13.50 24.92 15.25
N ALA A 395 12.89 23.79 15.64
CA ALA A 395 13.32 22.99 16.79
C ALA A 395 14.47 22.01 16.48
N ALA A 396 14.87 21.88 15.20
CA ALA A 396 15.72 20.82 14.71
C ALA A 396 17.15 21.26 14.38
N ASP A 397 18.15 20.55 14.93
CA ASP A 397 19.53 20.64 14.44
C ASP A 397 19.69 19.79 13.16
N TRP A 398 19.63 20.43 12.00
CA TRP A 398 19.78 19.75 10.69
C TRP A 398 20.99 18.81 10.58
N GLU A 399 22.10 19.09 11.28
CA GLU A 399 23.27 18.22 11.30
C GLU A 399 22.93 16.86 11.91
N ASP A 400 22.19 16.85 13.02
CA ASP A 400 21.73 15.65 13.73
C ASP A 400 20.80 14.77 12.88
N TYR A 401 20.02 15.35 11.95
CA TYR A 401 19.11 14.60 11.08
C TYR A 401 19.81 14.05 9.84
N LEU A 402 20.69 14.84 9.22
CA LEU A 402 21.32 14.51 7.95
C LEU A 402 22.57 13.64 8.14
N ALA A 403 23.32 13.85 9.23
CA ALA A 403 24.56 13.13 9.50
C ALA A 403 24.39 11.60 9.58
N PRO A 404 23.33 11.02 10.21
CA PRO A 404 23.15 9.57 10.21
C PRO A 404 23.00 8.97 8.79
N PHE A 405 22.36 9.69 7.87
CA PHE A 405 22.22 9.25 6.49
C PHE A 405 23.55 9.34 5.75
N THR A 406 24.25 10.47 5.85
CA THR A 406 25.52 10.66 5.15
C THR A 406 26.63 9.78 5.72
N ALA A 407 26.68 9.56 7.04
CA ALA A 407 27.61 8.62 7.66
C ALA A 407 27.37 7.17 7.21
N ARG A 408 26.12 6.80 6.90
CA ARG A 408 25.80 5.46 6.39
C ARG A 408 26.13 5.30 4.91
N LEU A 409 25.94 6.35 4.12
CA LEU A 409 26.16 6.37 2.67
C LEU A 409 27.62 6.66 2.29
N GLY A 410 28.36 7.39 3.14
CA GLY A 410 29.75 7.80 2.92
C GLY A 410 30.81 6.73 3.19
N ALA A 411 30.41 5.47 3.38
CA ALA A 411 31.32 4.34 3.59
C ALA A 411 31.69 3.60 2.29
N GLY A 412 31.43 4.18 1.10
CA GLY A 412 31.59 3.55 -0.22
C GLY A 412 32.12 4.48 -1.33
N PRO A 413 32.14 4.04 -2.61
CA PRO A 413 32.60 4.82 -3.78
C PRO A 413 31.80 6.14 -3.97
N PRO A 414 32.25 7.08 -4.83
CA PRO A 414 31.64 8.40 -4.94
C PRO A 414 30.13 8.29 -5.19
N THR A 415 29.37 8.79 -4.23
CA THR A 415 27.91 8.84 -4.26
C THR A 415 27.50 10.15 -4.91
N ALA A 416 26.69 10.07 -5.97
CA ALA A 416 26.07 11.27 -6.52
C ALA A 416 24.93 11.71 -5.59
N PHE A 417 24.88 13.00 -5.24
CA PHE A 417 23.86 13.53 -4.33
C PHE A 417 23.06 14.64 -5.01
N SER A 418 21.74 14.52 -4.98
CA SER A 418 20.81 15.57 -5.39
C SER A 418 19.99 16.05 -4.21
N PHE A 419 19.91 17.36 -4.00
CA PHE A 419 19.10 17.99 -2.96
C PHE A 419 17.96 18.80 -3.59
N HIS A 420 16.73 18.56 -3.16
CA HIS A 420 15.54 19.26 -3.62
C HIS A 420 14.77 19.84 -2.43
N ALA A 421 14.40 21.12 -2.52
CA ALA A 421 13.56 21.82 -1.56
C ALA A 421 12.48 22.66 -2.27
N PRO A 422 11.34 22.95 -1.62
CA PRO A 422 10.26 23.74 -2.20
C PRO A 422 10.66 25.22 -2.35
N LEU A 423 10.12 25.92 -3.35
CA LEU A 423 10.47 27.33 -3.63
C LEU A 423 10.15 28.31 -2.49
N ASP A 424 9.16 27.97 -1.68
CA ASP A 424 8.67 28.82 -0.60
C ASP A 424 9.45 28.57 0.72
N PHE A 425 10.33 27.55 0.72
CA PHE A 425 11.23 27.21 1.85
C PHE A 425 12.36 28.23 2.09
N PHE A 426 12.46 29.26 1.26
CA PHE A 426 13.62 30.16 1.18
C PHE A 426 13.38 31.57 1.70
N ASP A 427 12.15 31.88 2.14
CA ASP A 427 11.75 33.27 2.37
C ASP A 427 12.04 33.77 3.80
N GLU A 428 12.46 32.92 4.74
CA GLU A 428 12.71 33.32 6.14
C GLU A 428 14.09 32.82 6.62
N GLY A 429 14.82 33.67 7.38
CA GLY A 429 16.19 33.43 7.86
C GLY A 429 16.34 32.31 8.90
N GLU A 430 15.48 31.30 8.83
CA GLU A 430 15.27 30.22 9.80
C GLU A 430 16.13 28.99 9.48
N VAL A 431 16.51 28.80 8.21
CA VAL A 431 17.32 27.64 7.79
C VAL A 431 18.81 28.00 7.72
N TYR A 432 19.60 27.42 8.63
CA TYR A 432 21.06 27.52 8.57
C TYR A 432 21.64 26.65 7.45
N TRP A 433 21.62 27.17 6.22
CA TRP A 433 22.14 26.50 5.00
C TRP A 433 23.57 25.97 5.15
N LEU A 434 24.41 26.68 5.91
CA LEU A 434 25.76 26.24 6.22
C LEU A 434 25.77 24.90 6.98
N THR A 435 24.87 24.73 7.95
CA THR A 435 24.72 23.49 8.73
C THR A 435 24.21 22.35 7.86
N VAL A 436 23.18 22.61 7.04
CA VAL A 436 22.61 21.64 6.09
C VAL A 436 23.69 21.11 5.14
N PHE A 437 24.42 21.99 4.46
CA PHE A 437 25.42 21.58 3.48
C PHE A 437 26.72 21.07 4.11
N ARG A 438 27.03 21.43 5.36
CA ARG A 438 28.10 20.80 6.14
C ARG A 438 27.80 19.32 6.36
N ALA A 439 26.55 18.98 6.69
CA ALA A 439 26.12 17.60 6.90
C ALA A 439 26.02 16.78 5.59
N LEU A 440 25.99 17.46 4.44
CA LEU A 440 25.85 16.87 3.10
C LEU A 440 27.07 17.14 2.21
N PRO A 441 28.31 16.70 2.51
CA PRO A 441 29.51 17.12 1.79
C PRO A 441 29.60 16.72 0.31
N GLY A 442 28.82 15.73 -0.14
CA GLY A 442 28.87 15.17 -1.51
C GLY A 442 27.86 15.72 -2.51
N VAL A 443 27.06 16.75 -2.16
CA VAL A 443 26.01 17.29 -3.06
C VAL A 443 26.60 17.84 -4.35
N THR A 444 26.12 17.31 -5.48
CA THR A 444 26.52 17.67 -6.85
C THR A 444 25.41 18.40 -7.63
N ALA A 445 24.15 18.22 -7.22
CA ALA A 445 23.00 18.84 -7.87
C ALA A 445 22.01 19.38 -6.83
N VAL A 446 21.46 20.58 -7.08
CA VAL A 446 20.63 21.32 -6.12
C VAL A 446 19.43 21.95 -6.84
N HIS A 447 18.26 21.86 -6.22
CA HIS A 447 17.04 22.56 -6.64
C HIS A 447 16.32 23.21 -5.45
N PRO A 448 15.94 24.49 -5.53
CA PRO A 448 16.41 25.52 -6.47
C PRO A 448 17.80 26.07 -6.10
N LEU A 449 18.78 25.95 -7.00
CA LEU A 449 20.16 26.39 -6.72
C LEU A 449 20.27 27.92 -6.52
N GLU A 450 19.65 28.69 -7.40
CA GLU A 450 19.79 30.16 -7.39
C GLU A 450 19.10 30.79 -6.18
N ARG A 451 17.96 30.25 -5.74
CA ARG A 451 17.29 30.72 -4.51
C ARG A 451 18.14 30.45 -3.27
N ILE A 452 18.78 29.27 -3.17
CA ILE A 452 19.72 28.97 -2.07
C ILE A 452 20.88 29.98 -2.06
N LYS A 453 21.48 30.26 -3.22
CA LYS A 453 22.58 31.24 -3.31
C LYS A 453 22.16 32.64 -2.84
N VAL A 454 20.93 33.06 -3.13
CA VAL A 454 20.39 34.36 -2.69
C VAL A 454 20.10 34.38 -1.19
N ALA A 455 19.58 33.28 -0.63
CA ALA A 455 19.25 33.17 0.79
C ALA A 455 20.49 33.11 1.71
N VAL A 456 21.65 32.77 1.16
CA VAL A 456 22.93 32.74 1.89
C VAL A 456 23.49 34.17 1.98
N THR A 457 23.11 34.90 3.03
CA THR A 457 23.28 36.37 3.15
C THR A 457 24.54 36.86 3.90
N ASP A 458 25.34 35.97 4.50
CA ASP A 458 26.45 36.35 5.39
C ASP A 458 27.85 36.33 4.72
N GLU A 459 28.71 37.31 4.99
CA GLU A 459 30.03 37.48 4.34
C GLU A 459 31.21 36.73 5.02
N GLY A 460 30.90 35.86 5.99
CA GLY A 460 31.89 35.05 6.70
C GLY A 460 32.66 34.06 5.81
N PHE A 461 33.87 33.67 6.25
CA PHE A 461 34.73 32.71 5.52
C PHE A 461 34.04 31.38 5.22
N ALA A 462 33.25 30.85 6.17
CA ALA A 462 32.51 29.61 5.99
C ALA A 462 31.42 29.72 4.90
N THR A 463 30.80 30.89 4.79
CA THR A 463 29.77 31.18 3.81
C THR A 463 30.36 31.31 2.40
N ARG A 464 31.53 31.95 2.25
CA ARG A 464 32.24 31.99 0.96
C ARG A 464 32.58 30.60 0.45
N ARG A 465 33.05 29.72 1.34
CA ARG A 465 33.34 28.32 0.99
C ARG A 465 32.08 27.55 0.58
N LEU A 466 30.94 27.82 1.21
CA LEU A 466 29.65 27.27 0.79
C LEU A 466 29.26 27.79 -0.61
N MET A 467 29.40 29.09 -0.86
CA MET A 467 29.08 29.70 -2.16
C MET A 467 29.96 29.17 -3.30
N GLU A 468 31.27 29.00 -3.07
CA GLU A 468 32.18 28.36 -4.04
C GLU A 468 31.71 26.93 -4.37
N ARG A 469 31.32 26.19 -3.34
CA ARG A 469 30.81 24.83 -3.51
C ARG A 469 29.48 24.80 -4.26
N LEU A 470 28.52 25.66 -3.91
CA LEU A 470 27.26 25.82 -4.64
C LEU A 470 27.49 26.29 -6.08
N GLY A 471 28.54 27.06 -6.34
CA GLY A 471 28.97 27.45 -7.68
C GLY A 471 29.43 26.26 -8.54
N SER A 472 29.90 25.19 -7.91
CA SER A 472 30.23 23.92 -8.58
C SER A 472 29.06 22.95 -8.73
N CYS A 473 27.94 23.21 -8.03
CA CYS A 473 26.71 22.41 -8.14
C CYS A 473 25.95 22.72 -9.43
N ARG A 474 25.26 21.71 -9.97
CA ARG A 474 24.36 21.86 -11.12
C ARG A 474 22.96 22.32 -10.67
N SER A 475 22.34 23.24 -11.41
CA SER A 475 20.92 23.55 -11.24
C SER A 475 20.08 22.44 -11.87
N ILE A 476 19.01 22.07 -11.20
CA ILE A 476 18.03 21.10 -11.69
C ILE A 476 16.78 21.91 -12.06
N ASP A 477 16.71 22.47 -13.27
CA ASP A 477 15.50 23.16 -13.75
C ASP A 477 14.53 22.19 -14.44
#